data_AF-A0A8S9WBY1-F1
#
_entry.id   AF-A0A8S9WBY1-F1
#
_cell.length_a   1.000
_cell.length_b   1.000
_cell.length_c   1.000
_cell.angle_alpha   90.00
_cell.angle_beta   90.00
_cell.angle_gamma   90.00
#
_symmetry.space_group_name_H-M   'P 1'
#
loop_
_entity.id
_entity.type
_entity.pdbx_description
1 polymer ?
#
loop_
_entity_poly.entity_id
_entity_poly.type
_entity_poly.pdbx_seq_one_letter_code
_entity_poly.pdbx_strand_id
1 'polypeptide(L)'
;MNTTDKERLYNLLPAFYRVRDKKEGEPLRALLAVIDTEIHAIEKDIEGLYENWFIETCEDWVVPYIGDLLGVRNLQDIGSAGLSQRAYVANTIAYRRRKGTPSVIEQLARDVTGWHARVVEFFHLLATTQNMNHVLPANTTLSLHDADGLDLLGGAFERAAHTLDVRRKDKNGGRYNIPNVGIFLWRLKSYSVTHSTAKNVGVAEDQYALYTFSPLGNDAPLFNQPQT
;
A
#
# COMPACT_ATOMS: atom_id res chain seq x y z
N MET A 1 16.17 -7.82 -24.00
CA MET A 1 16.92 -9.08 -24.11
C MET A 1 17.26 -9.32 -25.58
N ASN A 2 18.37 -8.74 -26.03
CA ASN A 2 18.82 -8.91 -27.41
C ASN A 2 19.57 -10.23 -27.54
N THR A 3 19.19 -11.06 -28.51
CA THR A 3 19.84 -12.33 -28.85
C THR A 3 21.26 -12.17 -29.43
N THR A 4 21.80 -10.94 -29.47
CA THR A 4 23.16 -10.62 -29.93
C THR A 4 24.27 -10.90 -28.91
N ASP A 5 23.93 -11.24 -27.66
CA ASP A 5 24.91 -11.35 -26.56
C ASP A 5 25.61 -12.70 -26.43
N LYS A 6 25.10 -13.78 -27.05
CA LYS A 6 25.68 -15.13 -26.86
C LYS A 6 27.09 -15.32 -27.44
N GLU A 7 27.60 -14.35 -28.21
CA GLU A 7 28.93 -14.38 -28.82
C GLU A 7 29.54 -12.98 -28.94
N ARG A 8 29.27 -12.10 -27.96
CA ARG A 8 29.70 -10.69 -27.99
C ARG A 8 31.22 -10.61 -28.11
N LEU A 9 31.95 -11.33 -27.26
CA LEU A 9 33.42 -11.32 -27.27
C LEU A 9 34.01 -11.85 -28.57
N TYR A 10 33.44 -12.94 -29.11
CA TYR A 10 33.91 -13.51 -30.37
C TYR A 10 33.70 -12.55 -31.54
N ASN A 11 32.58 -11.80 -31.54
CA ASN A 11 32.28 -10.80 -32.56
C ASN A 11 33.17 -9.54 -32.48
N LEU A 12 33.74 -9.23 -31.31
CA LEU A 12 34.72 -8.16 -31.15
C LEU A 12 36.10 -8.51 -31.74
N LEU A 13 36.38 -9.78 -32.04
CA LEU A 13 37.65 -10.18 -32.65
C LEU A 13 37.75 -9.71 -34.12
N PRO A 14 38.95 -9.28 -34.56
CA PRO A 14 39.23 -9.03 -35.96
C PRO A 14 38.87 -10.23 -36.85
N ALA A 15 38.31 -9.97 -38.02
CA ALA A 15 37.81 -11.01 -38.93
C ALA A 15 38.86 -12.08 -39.29
N PHE A 16 40.14 -11.70 -39.35
CA PHE A 16 41.24 -12.62 -39.64
C PHE A 16 41.35 -13.78 -38.64
N TYR A 17 41.15 -13.53 -37.34
CA TYR A 17 41.21 -14.58 -36.31
C TYR A 17 39.99 -15.50 -36.39
N ARG A 18 38.80 -14.96 -36.67
CA ARG A 18 37.57 -15.74 -36.86
C ARG A 18 37.64 -16.68 -38.07
N VAL A 19 38.27 -16.22 -39.16
CA VAL A 19 38.48 -17.05 -40.36
C VAL A 19 39.46 -18.19 -40.11
N ARG A 20 40.51 -17.95 -39.30
CA ARG A 20 41.46 -19.01 -38.89
C ARG A 20 40.81 -20.01 -37.95
N ASP A 21 40.07 -19.53 -36.95
CA ASP A 21 39.38 -20.37 -35.98
C ASP A 21 38.37 -21.33 -36.66
N LYS A 22 37.61 -20.83 -37.65
CA LYS A 22 36.73 -21.67 -38.47
C LYS A 22 37.44 -22.80 -39.22
N LYS A 23 38.72 -22.61 -39.60
CA LYS A 23 39.50 -23.66 -40.27
C LYS A 23 40.02 -24.72 -39.30
N GLU A 24 40.18 -24.38 -38.02
CA GLU A 24 40.68 -25.27 -36.97
C GLU A 24 39.57 -25.91 -36.12
N GLY A 25 38.30 -25.71 -36.48
CA GLY A 25 37.16 -26.32 -35.79
C GLY A 25 36.54 -25.47 -34.66
N GLU A 26 36.77 -24.16 -34.68
CA GLU A 26 36.20 -23.17 -33.74
C GLU A 26 36.56 -23.31 -32.24
N PRO A 27 37.78 -23.76 -31.85
CA PRO A 27 38.15 -23.85 -30.43
C PRO A 27 38.15 -22.48 -29.72
N LEU A 28 38.51 -21.39 -30.40
CA LEU A 28 38.52 -20.05 -29.82
C LEU A 28 37.10 -19.54 -29.58
N ARG A 29 36.16 -19.78 -30.49
CA ARG A 29 34.74 -19.48 -30.28
C ARG A 29 34.19 -20.21 -29.05
N ALA A 30 34.49 -21.50 -28.90
CA ALA A 30 34.03 -22.29 -27.76
C ALA A 30 34.59 -21.74 -26.43
N LEU A 31 35.89 -21.42 -26.38
CA LEU A 31 36.50 -20.81 -25.20
C LEU A 31 35.88 -19.45 -24.86
N LEU A 32 35.74 -18.57 -25.86
CA LEU A 32 35.19 -17.24 -25.66
C LEU A 32 33.71 -17.28 -25.27
N ALA A 33 32.94 -18.26 -25.73
CA ALA A 33 31.55 -18.44 -25.31
C ALA A 33 31.43 -18.78 -23.81
N VAL A 34 32.36 -19.60 -23.27
CA VAL A 34 32.42 -19.88 -21.82
C VAL A 34 32.78 -18.61 -21.06
N ILE A 35 33.79 -17.86 -21.53
CA ILE A 35 34.19 -16.58 -20.90
C ILE A 35 33.04 -15.57 -20.95
N ASP A 36 32.32 -15.49 -22.07
CA ASP A 36 31.17 -14.60 -22.22
C ASP A 36 30.11 -14.89 -21.15
N THR A 37 29.84 -16.16 -20.87
CA THR A 37 28.86 -16.57 -19.85
C THR A 37 29.21 -16.01 -18.47
N GLU A 38 30.48 -16.10 -18.07
CA GLU A 38 30.96 -15.57 -16.79
C GLU A 38 30.96 -14.03 -16.77
N ILE A 39 31.32 -13.38 -17.88
CA ILE A 39 31.24 -11.91 -17.98
C ILE A 39 29.80 -11.45 -17.84
N HIS A 40 28.84 -12.10 -18.50
CA HIS A 40 27.42 -11.75 -18.37
C HIS A 40 26.90 -11.95 -16.94
N ALA A 41 27.36 -12.99 -16.24
CA ALA A 41 27.02 -13.17 -14.83
C ALA A 41 27.53 -12.01 -13.97
N ILE A 42 28.79 -11.60 -14.18
CA ILE A 42 29.39 -10.45 -13.46
C ILE A 42 28.69 -9.14 -13.82
N GLU A 43 28.42 -8.88 -15.11
CA GLU A 43 27.72 -7.66 -15.55
C GLU A 43 26.32 -7.59 -14.91
N LYS A 44 25.60 -8.71 -14.84
CA LYS A 44 24.30 -8.80 -14.17
C LYS A 44 24.40 -8.55 -12.66
N ASP A 45 25.40 -9.12 -12.00
CA ASP A 45 25.61 -8.89 -10.57
C ASP A 45 25.94 -7.41 -10.28
N ILE A 46 26.74 -6.77 -11.14
CA ILE A 46 27.04 -5.33 -11.05
C ILE A 46 25.76 -4.51 -11.25
N GLU A 47 24.94 -4.84 -12.24
CA GLU A 47 23.65 -4.19 -12.46
C GLU A 47 22.75 -4.32 -11.22
N GLY A 48 22.66 -5.53 -10.64
CA GLY A 48 21.95 -5.78 -9.39
C GLY A 48 22.49 -4.94 -8.22
N LEU A 49 23.81 -4.74 -8.12
CA LEU A 49 24.39 -3.84 -7.11
C LEU A 49 23.95 -2.38 -7.28
N TYR A 50 23.81 -1.90 -8.53
CA TYR A 50 23.27 -0.56 -8.79
C TYR A 50 21.77 -0.47 -8.48
N GLU A 51 20.98 -1.50 -8.82
CA GLU A 51 19.56 -1.58 -8.44
C GLU A 51 19.38 -1.56 -6.93
N ASN A 52 20.32 -2.17 -6.19
CA ASN A 52 20.33 -2.23 -4.74
C ASN A 52 20.54 -0.86 -4.06
N TRP A 53 20.94 0.18 -4.79
CA TRP A 53 21.06 1.53 -4.23
C TRP A 53 19.71 2.22 -4.02
N PHE A 54 18.66 1.81 -4.75
CA PHE A 54 17.35 2.47 -4.69
C PHE A 54 16.31 1.56 -4.03
N ILE A 55 15.56 2.10 -3.07
CA ILE A 55 14.56 1.34 -2.31
C ILE A 55 13.43 0.76 -3.18
N GLU A 56 13.18 1.33 -4.35
CA GLU A 56 12.12 0.87 -5.27
C GLU A 56 12.55 -0.37 -6.07
N THR A 57 13.85 -0.49 -6.39
CA THR A 57 14.39 -1.53 -7.27
C THR A 57 15.25 -2.55 -6.53
N CYS A 58 15.72 -2.24 -5.31
CA CYS A 58 16.63 -3.11 -4.58
C CYS A 58 16.02 -4.47 -4.27
N GLU A 59 16.86 -5.47 -4.02
CA GLU A 59 16.41 -6.76 -3.52
C GLU A 59 15.92 -6.66 -2.06
N ASP A 60 14.98 -7.54 -1.67
CA ASP A 60 14.34 -7.47 -0.35
C ASP A 60 15.33 -7.60 0.81
N TRP A 61 16.44 -8.31 0.63
CA TRP A 61 17.48 -8.45 1.67
C TRP A 61 18.24 -7.14 1.94
N VAL A 62 18.24 -6.18 1.00
CA VAL A 62 18.90 -4.88 1.13
C VAL A 62 18.05 -3.86 1.90
N VAL A 63 16.73 -4.02 1.86
CA VAL A 63 15.76 -3.11 2.50
C VAL A 63 16.07 -2.83 3.98
N PRO A 64 16.41 -3.82 4.84
CA PRO A 64 16.79 -3.56 6.23
C PRO A 64 18.02 -2.66 6.37
N TYR A 65 19.02 -2.81 5.49
CA TYR A 65 20.25 -2.00 5.52
C TYR A 65 19.97 -0.54 5.15
N ILE A 66 19.11 -0.31 4.15
CA ILE A 66 18.63 1.05 3.82
C ILE A 66 17.83 1.62 5.01
N GLY A 67 17.02 0.79 5.66
CA GLY A 67 16.30 1.14 6.89
C GLY A 67 17.24 1.60 8.00
N ASP A 68 18.34 0.89 8.24
CA ASP A 68 19.34 1.21 9.26
C ASP A 68 20.01 2.57 9.01
N LEU A 69 20.32 2.89 7.75
CA LEU A 69 20.84 4.22 7.37
C LEU A 69 19.88 5.35 7.72
N LEU A 70 18.57 5.10 7.61
CA LEU A 70 17.54 6.05 8.00
C LEU A 70 17.22 6.00 9.51
N GLY A 71 17.79 5.06 10.29
CA GLY A 71 17.44 4.82 11.68
C GLY A 71 16.00 4.33 11.83
N VAL A 72 15.55 3.48 10.92
CA VAL A 72 14.23 2.84 10.92
C VAL A 72 14.32 1.52 11.68
N ARG A 73 13.38 1.28 12.60
CA ARG A 73 13.29 -0.02 13.26
C ARG A 73 12.57 -0.99 12.33
N ASN A 74 13.22 -2.11 12.03
CA ASN A 74 12.64 -3.14 11.19
C ASN A 74 11.35 -3.66 11.81
N LEU A 75 10.34 -3.86 10.96
CA LEU A 75 9.09 -4.49 11.36
C LEU A 75 9.37 -5.96 11.63
N GLN A 76 8.73 -6.52 12.65
CA GLN A 76 8.74 -7.97 12.81
C GLN A 76 7.91 -8.58 11.68
N ASP A 77 8.52 -9.48 10.91
CA ASP A 77 7.80 -10.19 9.86
C ASP A 77 6.81 -11.17 10.50
N ILE A 78 5.54 -10.77 10.48
CA ILE A 78 4.43 -11.62 10.82
C ILE A 78 3.95 -12.17 9.48
N GLY A 79 4.52 -13.31 9.06
CA GLY A 79 4.42 -13.89 7.71
C GLY A 79 3.02 -14.17 7.14
N SER A 80 1.96 -13.76 7.84
CA SER A 80 0.56 -13.83 7.42
C SER A 80 -0.06 -12.49 7.00
N ALA A 81 0.61 -11.35 7.23
CA ALA A 81 -0.02 -10.02 7.13
C ALA A 81 0.33 -9.22 5.86
N GLY A 82 1.23 -9.70 4.99
CA GLY A 82 1.62 -8.96 3.78
C GLY A 82 2.24 -7.60 4.11
N LEU A 83 3.01 -7.52 5.20
CA LEU A 83 3.61 -6.29 5.68
C LEU A 83 4.70 -5.83 4.70
N SER A 84 4.58 -4.62 4.15
CA SER A 84 5.59 -4.11 3.22
C SER A 84 6.65 -3.31 3.98
N GLN A 85 7.74 -3.97 4.40
CA GLN A 85 8.89 -3.30 4.99
C GLN A 85 9.50 -2.29 4.00
N ARG A 86 9.49 -2.60 2.71
CA ARG A 86 9.95 -1.71 1.64
C ARG A 86 9.17 -0.40 1.62
N ALA A 87 7.83 -0.44 1.60
CA ALA A 87 7.02 0.78 1.58
C ALA A 87 7.20 1.61 2.86
N TYR A 88 7.36 0.95 4.00
CA TYR A 88 7.67 1.63 5.27
C TYR A 88 9.02 2.38 5.21
N VAL A 89 10.08 1.72 4.76
CA VAL A 89 11.41 2.34 4.63
C VAL A 89 11.38 3.46 3.59
N ALA A 90 10.80 3.22 2.41
CA ALA A 90 10.71 4.19 1.32
C ALA A 90 10.05 5.51 1.75
N ASN A 91 8.94 5.43 2.48
CA ASN A 91 8.16 6.61 2.87
C ASN A 91 8.59 7.21 4.23
N THR A 92 9.63 6.69 4.87
CA THR A 92 10.06 7.12 6.22
C THR A 92 10.35 8.63 6.29
N ILE A 93 11.06 9.19 5.31
CA ILE A 93 11.38 10.63 5.30
C ILE A 93 10.09 11.44 5.23
N ALA A 94 9.14 11.01 4.40
CA ALA A 94 7.86 11.68 4.23
C ALA A 94 7.01 11.64 5.51
N TYR A 95 7.05 10.54 6.28
CA TYR A 95 6.40 10.45 7.59
C TYR A 95 7.02 11.42 8.59
N ARG A 96 8.35 11.49 8.65
CA ARG A 96 9.07 12.36 9.59
C ARG A 96 8.78 13.84 9.33
N ARG A 97 8.72 14.25 8.06
CA ARG A 97 8.39 15.63 7.67
C ARG A 97 6.97 16.05 8.05
N ARG A 98 6.04 15.11 8.10
CA ARG A 98 4.60 15.36 8.38
C ARG A 98 4.18 14.81 9.75
N LYS A 99 5.14 14.53 10.64
CA LYS A 99 4.88 13.95 11.97
C LYS A 99 3.87 14.80 12.73
N GLY A 100 2.91 14.12 13.38
CA GLY A 100 1.87 14.77 14.18
C GLY A 100 0.60 15.11 13.39
N THR A 101 0.51 14.73 12.12
CA THR A 101 -0.73 14.84 11.33
C THR A 101 -1.49 13.52 11.26
N PRO A 102 -2.83 13.52 11.29
CA PRO A 102 -3.63 12.29 11.19
C PRO A 102 -3.42 11.57 9.85
N SER A 103 -3.21 12.32 8.76
CA SER A 103 -2.99 11.75 7.43
C SER A 103 -1.72 10.90 7.33
N VAL A 104 -0.67 11.21 8.11
CA VAL A 104 0.52 10.36 8.16
C VAL A 104 0.24 9.02 8.82
N ILE A 105 -0.62 8.98 9.83
CA ILE A 105 -0.98 7.72 10.50
C ILE A 105 -1.82 6.86 9.55
N GLU A 106 -2.73 7.48 8.78
CA GLU A 106 -3.50 6.79 7.74
C GLU A 106 -2.57 6.21 6.66
N GLN A 107 -1.65 7.01 6.16
CA GLN A 107 -0.67 6.59 5.15
C GLN A 107 0.23 5.46 5.70
N LEU A 108 0.74 5.60 6.92
CA LEU A 108 1.58 4.58 7.55
C LEU A 108 0.84 3.25 7.68
N ALA A 109 -0.42 3.28 8.13
CA ALA A 109 -1.23 2.07 8.23
C ALA A 109 -1.41 1.42 6.84
N ARG A 110 -1.65 2.22 5.79
CA ARG A 110 -1.78 1.71 4.43
C ARG A 110 -0.49 1.13 3.87
N ASP A 111 0.62 1.83 4.04
CA ASP A 111 1.92 1.42 3.49
C ASP A 111 2.45 0.16 4.19
N VAL A 112 2.22 0.05 5.51
CA VAL A 112 2.65 -1.12 6.29
C VAL A 112 1.72 -2.31 6.07
N THR A 113 0.40 -2.13 6.20
CA THR A 113 -0.55 -3.28 6.25
C THR A 113 -1.30 -3.53 4.93
N GLY A 114 -1.25 -2.59 3.99
CA GLY A 114 -2.10 -2.60 2.80
C GLY A 114 -3.57 -2.29 3.09
N TRP A 115 -3.99 -2.08 4.34
CA TRP A 115 -5.39 -1.78 4.68
C TRP A 115 -5.69 -0.29 4.57
N HIS A 116 -6.93 0.04 4.20
CA HIS A 116 -7.39 1.42 4.32
C HIS A 116 -7.57 1.76 5.79
N ALA A 117 -7.16 2.97 6.16
CA ALA A 117 -7.24 3.46 7.52
C ALA A 117 -7.86 4.85 7.54
N ARG A 118 -8.66 5.13 8.57
CA ARG A 118 -9.15 6.47 8.89
C ARG A 118 -8.74 6.80 10.31
N VAL A 119 -8.17 7.98 10.46
CA VAL A 119 -7.71 8.47 11.75
C VAL A 119 -8.66 9.56 12.19
N VAL A 120 -9.21 9.39 13.38
CA VAL A 120 -10.17 10.34 13.98
C VAL A 120 -9.56 10.88 15.25
N GLU A 121 -9.41 12.19 15.31
CA GLU A 121 -8.96 12.89 16.51
C GLU A 121 -10.19 13.15 17.40
N PHE A 122 -10.30 12.45 18.53
CA PHE A 122 -11.52 12.49 19.33
C PHE A 122 -11.78 13.84 19.99
N PHE A 123 -10.77 14.69 20.13
CA PHE A 123 -10.94 16.05 20.64
C PHE A 123 -11.86 16.88 19.75
N HIS A 124 -11.90 16.62 18.44
CA HIS A 124 -12.84 17.29 17.56
C HIS A 124 -14.28 16.92 17.92
N LEU A 125 -14.55 15.67 18.32
CA LEU A 125 -15.89 15.22 18.68
C LEU A 125 -16.33 15.63 20.09
N LEU A 126 -15.52 16.38 20.83
CA LEU A 126 -15.89 16.82 22.17
C LEU A 126 -16.87 17.99 22.13
N ALA A 127 -17.93 17.88 22.93
CA ALA A 127 -18.81 19.00 23.22
C ALA A 127 -18.05 20.06 24.03
N THR A 128 -18.02 21.30 23.51
CA THR A 128 -17.35 22.43 24.16
C THR A 128 -18.31 23.59 24.38
N THR A 129 -18.09 24.33 25.47
CA THR A 129 -18.77 25.61 25.70
C THR A 129 -18.19 26.66 24.77
N GLN A 130 -19.06 27.31 23.98
CA GLN A 130 -18.66 28.25 22.95
C GLN A 130 -18.16 29.57 23.56
N ASN A 131 -17.10 30.12 22.96
CA ASN A 131 -16.68 31.49 23.25
C ASN A 131 -17.54 32.46 22.43
N MET A 132 -18.17 33.44 23.08
CA MET A 132 -19.05 34.42 22.40
C MET A 132 -18.30 35.30 21.38
N ASN A 133 -16.99 35.50 21.54
CA ASN A 133 -16.17 36.28 20.60
C ASN A 133 -15.79 35.48 19.35
N HIS A 134 -15.84 34.15 19.41
CA HIS A 134 -15.49 33.27 18.30
C HIS A 134 -16.33 32.00 18.35
N VAL A 135 -17.55 32.11 17.81
CA VAL A 135 -18.50 31.00 17.75
C VAL A 135 -18.09 30.05 16.64
N LEU A 136 -17.75 28.82 17.00
CA LEU A 136 -17.54 27.70 16.09
C LEU A 136 -18.78 26.81 16.15
N PRO A 137 -19.73 26.88 15.19
CA PRO A 137 -21.02 26.19 15.27
C PRO A 137 -20.95 24.65 15.19
N ALA A 138 -19.77 24.04 15.36
CA ALA A 138 -19.57 22.60 15.35
C ALA A 138 -19.63 22.01 16.76
N ASN A 139 -20.16 20.78 16.85
CA ASN A 139 -20.04 19.85 17.98
C ASN A 139 -20.58 20.37 19.32
N THR A 140 -21.77 20.96 19.30
CA THR A 140 -22.46 21.40 20.54
C THR A 140 -23.47 20.37 21.04
N THR A 141 -24.37 19.91 20.16
CA THR A 141 -25.44 18.97 20.51
C THR A 141 -25.67 17.98 19.37
N LEU A 142 -26.15 16.77 19.71
CA LEU A 142 -26.53 15.74 18.76
C LEU A 142 -27.98 15.95 18.31
N SER A 143 -28.22 15.95 17.00
CA SER A 143 -29.58 15.95 16.45
C SER A 143 -30.13 14.53 16.39
N LEU A 144 -31.27 14.27 17.03
CA LEU A 144 -31.97 12.98 16.94
C LEU A 144 -32.78 12.81 15.65
N HIS A 145 -32.90 13.87 14.85
CA HIS A 145 -33.63 13.83 13.57
C HIS A 145 -32.74 13.39 12.39
N ASP A 146 -31.42 13.40 12.59
CA ASP A 146 -30.45 12.97 11.58
C ASP A 146 -30.16 11.47 11.74
N ALA A 147 -31.03 10.64 11.15
CA ALA A 147 -30.90 9.18 11.24
C ALA A 147 -29.57 8.68 10.66
N ASP A 148 -29.13 9.25 9.53
CA ASP A 148 -27.87 8.89 8.88
C ASP A 148 -26.67 9.20 9.80
N GLY A 149 -26.70 10.36 10.47
CA GLY A 149 -25.68 10.72 11.46
C GLY A 149 -25.67 9.79 12.69
N LEU A 150 -26.85 9.32 13.11
CA LEU A 150 -26.99 8.36 14.22
C LEU A 150 -26.47 6.95 13.85
N ASP A 151 -26.62 6.52 12.60
CA ASP A 151 -26.10 5.23 12.14
C ASP A 151 -24.56 5.18 12.13
N LEU A 152 -23.91 6.34 12.05
CA LEU A 152 -22.44 6.45 12.06
C LEU A 152 -21.83 6.52 13.48
N LEU A 153 -22.65 6.49 14.54
CA LEU A 153 -22.18 6.58 15.92
C LEU A 153 -21.17 5.48 16.26
N GLY A 154 -20.10 5.86 16.95
CA GLY A 154 -19.00 4.97 17.29
C GLY A 154 -18.10 4.57 16.12
N GLY A 155 -18.40 5.01 14.90
CA GLY A 155 -17.65 4.74 13.67
C GLY A 155 -16.54 5.74 13.37
N ALA A 156 -15.89 5.56 12.21
CA ALA A 156 -14.80 6.42 11.74
C ALA A 156 -15.27 7.76 11.15
N PHE A 157 -16.57 7.87 10.85
CA PHE A 157 -17.19 9.04 10.21
C PHE A 157 -18.24 9.69 11.10
N GLU A 158 -18.26 9.33 12.38
CA GLU A 158 -19.15 9.92 13.38
C GLU A 158 -18.94 11.44 13.47
N ARG A 159 -20.03 12.17 13.67
CA ARG A 159 -20.04 13.63 13.88
C ARG A 159 -20.70 14.04 15.18
N ALA A 160 -21.13 13.08 15.99
CA ALA A 160 -21.82 13.34 17.24
C ALA A 160 -20.89 14.01 18.26
N ALA A 161 -21.46 14.96 19.00
CA ALA A 161 -20.76 15.61 20.11
C ALA A 161 -20.80 14.71 21.36
N HIS A 162 -19.65 14.47 21.97
CA HIS A 162 -19.47 13.65 23.16
C HIS A 162 -18.99 14.47 24.34
N THR A 163 -19.42 14.10 25.54
CA THR A 163 -18.81 14.62 26.77
C THR A 163 -17.41 14.05 26.96
N LEU A 164 -16.54 14.82 27.61
CA LEU A 164 -15.18 14.40 27.94
C LEU A 164 -15.19 13.09 28.76
N ASP A 165 -14.55 12.06 28.23
CA ASP A 165 -14.36 10.78 28.91
C ASP A 165 -13.00 10.75 29.61
N VAL A 166 -13.03 10.91 30.93
CA VAL A 166 -11.83 10.97 31.79
C VAL A 166 -11.30 9.57 32.14
N ARG A 167 -12.01 8.50 31.76
CA ARG A 167 -11.55 7.13 32.01
C ARG A 167 -10.24 6.88 31.27
N ARG A 168 -9.29 6.18 31.90
CA ARG A 168 -8.05 5.78 31.23
C ARG A 168 -8.39 4.85 30.05
N LYS A 169 -7.88 5.18 28.86
CA LYS A 169 -8.08 4.39 27.63
C LYS A 169 -7.64 2.94 27.82
N ASP A 170 -6.48 2.73 28.42
CA ASP A 170 -5.82 1.41 28.55
C ASP A 170 -6.55 0.44 29.49
N LYS A 171 -7.30 0.95 30.47
CA LYS A 171 -7.93 0.12 31.51
C LYS A 171 -9.45 0.07 31.40
N ASN A 172 -10.07 1.20 31.11
CA ASN A 172 -11.52 1.39 31.27
C ASN A 172 -12.19 1.84 29.96
N GLY A 173 -11.47 1.79 28.84
CA GLY A 173 -12.03 2.03 27.52
C GLY A 173 -12.37 3.48 27.20
N GLY A 174 -11.91 4.44 28.01
CA GLY A 174 -12.24 5.86 27.83
C GLY A 174 -11.82 6.36 26.45
N ARG A 175 -12.79 6.70 25.59
CA ARG A 175 -12.56 6.89 24.16
C ARG A 175 -12.43 8.36 23.78
N TYR A 176 -13.39 9.16 24.18
CA TYR A 176 -13.53 10.55 23.76
C TYR A 176 -12.76 11.48 24.71
N ASN A 177 -11.50 11.78 24.38
CA ASN A 177 -10.65 12.65 25.19
C ASN A 177 -9.67 13.41 24.28
N ILE A 178 -9.12 14.51 24.77
CA ILE A 178 -8.21 15.40 24.03
C ILE A 178 -6.98 14.67 23.46
N PRO A 179 -6.23 13.85 24.22
CA PRO A 179 -5.05 13.18 23.71
C PRO A 179 -5.37 11.91 22.90
N ASN A 180 -6.65 11.52 22.83
CA ASN A 180 -7.03 10.24 22.24
C ASN A 180 -7.23 10.38 20.74
N VAL A 181 -6.63 9.45 20.00
CA VAL A 181 -6.80 9.29 18.56
C VAL A 181 -7.29 7.87 18.27
N GLY A 182 -8.30 7.75 17.42
CA GLY A 182 -8.85 6.47 16.96
C GLY A 182 -8.31 6.12 15.58
N ILE A 183 -7.85 4.88 15.41
CA ILE A 183 -7.45 4.33 14.10
C ILE A 183 -8.46 3.26 13.73
N PHE A 184 -9.20 3.48 12.65
CA PHE A 184 -10.17 2.54 12.11
C PHE A 184 -9.59 1.88 10.87
N LEU A 185 -9.56 0.56 10.84
CA LEU A 185 -8.94 -0.23 9.77
C LEU A 185 -10.00 -1.03 9.03
N TRP A 186 -10.02 -0.92 7.70
CA TRP A 186 -10.84 -1.78 6.84
C TRP A 186 -10.00 -2.90 6.26
N ARG A 187 -10.24 -4.11 6.75
CA ARG A 187 -9.54 -5.33 6.33
C ARG A 187 -10.13 -5.95 5.05
N LEU A 188 -11.37 -5.60 4.73
CA LEU A 188 -12.05 -6.06 3.51
C LEU A 188 -11.36 -5.42 2.30
N LYS A 189 -10.97 -6.27 1.34
CA LYS A 189 -10.43 -5.83 0.06
C LYS A 189 -11.56 -5.79 -0.97
N SER A 190 -11.64 -4.68 -1.69
CA SER A 190 -12.49 -4.57 -2.87
C SER A 190 -11.68 -4.95 -4.11
N TYR A 191 -12.31 -5.70 -5.01
CA TYR A 191 -11.73 -6.05 -6.31
C TYR A 191 -12.68 -5.55 -7.39
N SER A 192 -12.15 -4.82 -8.37
CA SER A 192 -12.95 -4.43 -9.52
C SER A 192 -13.22 -5.64 -10.39
N VAL A 193 -14.47 -5.82 -10.78
CA VAL A 193 -14.89 -6.85 -11.72
C VAL A 193 -15.30 -6.15 -13.00
N THR A 194 -14.47 -6.22 -14.03
CA THR A 194 -14.75 -5.66 -15.37
C THR A 194 -15.13 -6.77 -16.33
N HIS A 195 -16.00 -6.46 -17.31
CA HIS A 195 -16.46 -7.39 -18.35
C HIS A 195 -17.09 -8.71 -17.83
N SER A 196 -17.62 -8.74 -16.61
CA SER A 196 -18.38 -9.89 -16.12
C SER A 196 -19.80 -9.90 -16.70
N THR A 197 -20.32 -11.10 -16.98
CA THR A 197 -21.72 -11.27 -17.36
C THR A 197 -22.60 -11.07 -16.13
N ALA A 198 -23.49 -10.09 -16.16
CA ALA A 198 -24.45 -9.85 -15.09
C ALA A 198 -25.38 -11.07 -14.94
N LYS A 199 -25.61 -11.52 -13.69
CA LYS A 199 -26.48 -12.65 -13.41
C LYS A 199 -27.93 -12.18 -13.39
N ASN A 200 -28.76 -12.76 -14.27
CA ASN A 200 -30.20 -12.59 -14.21
C ASN A 200 -30.77 -13.44 -13.07
N VAL A 201 -31.53 -12.82 -12.16
CA VAL A 201 -32.12 -13.45 -10.97
C VAL A 201 -33.63 -13.65 -11.11
N GLY A 202 -34.24 -13.12 -12.18
CA GLY A 202 -35.65 -13.34 -12.49
C GLY A 202 -36.21 -12.28 -13.42
N VAL A 203 -37.53 -12.37 -13.63
CA VAL A 203 -38.31 -11.38 -14.37
C VAL A 203 -39.28 -10.74 -13.38
N ALA A 204 -39.26 -9.41 -13.25
CA ALA A 204 -40.24 -8.68 -12.47
C ALA A 204 -41.64 -8.79 -13.12
N GLU A 205 -42.71 -8.58 -12.35
CA GLU A 205 -44.10 -8.63 -12.83
C GLU A 205 -44.35 -7.76 -14.09
N ASP A 206 -43.55 -6.69 -14.26
CA ASP A 206 -43.57 -5.76 -15.40
C ASP A 206 -42.62 -6.13 -16.57
N GLN A 207 -42.25 -7.41 -16.73
CA GLN A 207 -41.40 -7.93 -17.82
C GLN A 207 -39.94 -7.42 -17.86
N TYR A 208 -39.47 -6.70 -16.85
CA TYR A 208 -38.06 -6.31 -16.74
C TYR A 208 -37.22 -7.46 -16.16
N ALA A 209 -36.09 -7.75 -16.81
CA ALA A 209 -35.08 -8.66 -16.28
C ALA A 209 -34.37 -8.03 -15.08
N LEU A 210 -34.35 -8.74 -13.95
CA LEU A 210 -33.68 -8.33 -12.73
C LEU A 210 -32.25 -8.88 -12.73
N TYR A 211 -31.27 -8.00 -12.57
CA TYR A 211 -29.85 -8.36 -12.54
C TYR A 211 -29.24 -8.04 -11.18
N THR A 212 -28.30 -8.88 -10.73
CA THR A 212 -27.49 -8.62 -9.54
C THR A 212 -26.08 -8.20 -9.89
N PHE A 213 -25.47 -7.39 -9.01
CA PHE A 213 -24.07 -6.96 -9.14
C PHE A 213 -23.07 -8.09 -8.94
N SER A 214 -23.41 -9.12 -8.15
CA SER A 214 -22.59 -10.32 -8.06
C SER A 214 -22.82 -11.21 -9.30
N PRO A 215 -21.76 -11.64 -10.01
CA PRO A 215 -21.88 -12.59 -11.11
C PRO A 215 -22.38 -13.98 -10.65
N LEU A 216 -22.32 -14.26 -9.33
CA LEU A 216 -22.80 -15.51 -8.74
C LEU A 216 -24.29 -15.46 -8.35
N GLY A 217 -24.94 -14.28 -8.43
CA GLY A 217 -26.36 -14.14 -8.08
C GLY A 217 -26.66 -14.02 -6.58
N ASN A 218 -25.65 -13.85 -5.73
CA ASN A 218 -25.81 -13.63 -4.30
C ASN A 218 -25.73 -12.14 -3.92
N ASP A 219 -26.34 -11.79 -2.80
CA ASP A 219 -26.17 -10.45 -2.20
C ASP A 219 -24.72 -10.26 -1.76
N ALA A 220 -24.12 -9.16 -2.21
CA ALA A 220 -22.74 -8.81 -1.91
C ALA A 220 -22.66 -7.31 -1.59
N PRO A 221 -21.85 -6.91 -0.59
CA PRO A 221 -21.67 -5.49 -0.26
C PRO A 221 -20.99 -4.77 -1.42
N LEU A 222 -21.55 -3.63 -1.81
CA LEU A 222 -20.94 -2.73 -2.77
C LEU A 222 -19.99 -1.77 -2.05
N PHE A 223 -18.83 -1.53 -2.65
CA PHE A 223 -17.82 -0.63 -2.12
C PHE A 223 -17.74 0.61 -3.00
N ASN A 224 -17.74 1.79 -2.37
CA ASN A 224 -17.44 3.01 -3.09
C ASN A 224 -15.92 3.16 -3.26
N GLN A 225 -15.47 3.71 -4.39
CA GLN A 225 -14.06 4.07 -4.52
C GLN A 225 -13.77 5.24 -3.56
N PRO A 226 -12.70 5.18 -2.76
CA PRO A 226 -12.36 6.28 -1.88
C PRO A 226 -12.05 7.52 -2.73
N GLN A 227 -12.83 8.58 -2.54
CA GLN A 227 -12.48 9.91 -3.06
C GLN A 227 -11.47 10.53 -2.08
N THR A 228 -10.22 10.64 -2.51
CA THR A 228 -9.16 11.37 -1.79
C THR A 228 -9.11 12.82 -2.21
#